data_AF-A0A3B8WWQ8-F1
#
_entry.id   AF-A0A3B8WWQ8-F1
#
_cell.length_a   1.000
_cell.length_b   1.000
_cell.length_c   1.000
_cell.angle_alpha   90.00
_cell.angle_beta   90.00
_cell.angle_gamma   90.00
#
_symmetry.space_group_name_H-M   'P 1'
#
loop_
_entity.id
_entity.type
_entity.pdbx_description
1 polymer ?
#
loop_
_entity_poly.entity_id
_entity_poly.type
_entity_poly.pdbx_seq_one_letter_code
_entity_poly.pdbx_strand_id
1 'polypeptide(L)' 'IYVLSKEEGGRHSPFFTGYRPQFYFRTTDITGTVELPAGTDMVKPGDNTKIIGELIHPIAMDEGLKL' A
#
# COMPACT_ATOMS: atom_id res chain seq x y z
N ILE A 1 -5.24 4.45 -0.78
CA ILE A 1 -5.03 3.58 0.39
C ILE A 1 -5.10 4.41 1.66
N TYR A 2 -5.64 3.84 2.73
CA TYR A 2 -5.55 4.41 4.07
C TYR A 2 -4.45 3.69 4.82
N VAL A 3 -3.54 4.43 5.44
CA VAL A 3 -2.46 3.86 6.25
C VAL A 3 -2.92 3.85 7.69
N LEU A 4 -3.09 2.66 8.28
CA LEU A 4 -3.50 2.55 9.68
C LEU A 4 -2.53 3.29 10.60
N SER A 5 -3.08 4.10 11.50
CA SER A 5 -2.33 4.79 12.54
C SER A 5 -1.79 3.80 13.58
N LYS A 6 -0.86 4.27 14.42
CA LYS A 6 -0.33 3.48 15.54
C LYS A 6 -1.45 3.04 16.51
N GLU A 7 -2.44 3.90 16.74
CA GLU A 7 -3.56 3.62 17.65
C GLU A 7 -4.51 2.54 17.09
N GLU A 8 -4.59 2.43 15.77
CA GLU A 8 -5.31 1.37 15.05
C GLU A 8 -4.49 0.08 14.90
N GLY A 9 -3.31 -0.02 15.54
CA GLY A 9 -2.41 -1.17 15.43
C GLY A 9 -1.61 -1.22 14.13
N GLY A 10 -1.54 -0.11 13.41
CA GLY A 10 -0.81 0.04 12.16
C GLY A 10 0.68 0.33 12.34
N ARG A 11 1.24 1.10 11.41
CA ARG A 11 2.67 1.40 11.39
C ARG A 11 3.03 2.45 12.45
N HIS A 12 4.22 2.32 13.03
CA HIS A 12 4.80 3.35 13.91
C HIS A 12 5.62 4.38 13.14
N SER A 13 6.26 3.95 12.04
CA SER A 13 7.16 4.76 11.23
C SER A 13 6.57 4.99 9.83
N PRO A 14 6.85 6.15 9.21
CA PRO A 14 6.46 6.41 7.83
C PRO A 14 7.08 5.40 6.86
N PHE A 15 6.55 5.35 5.64
CA PHE A 15 7.17 4.63 4.53
C PHE A 15 7.38 5.55 3.33
N PHE A 16 8.27 5.11 2.44
CA PHE A 16 8.77 5.85 1.29
C PHE A 16 8.49 5.06 0.01
N THR A 17 8.69 5.70 -1.15
CA THR A 17 8.73 5.04 -2.45
C THR A 17 9.73 3.87 -2.44
N GLY A 18 9.36 2.76 -3.07
CA GLY A 18 10.13 1.52 -3.08
C GLY A 18 9.84 0.60 -1.88
N TYR A 19 8.89 0.98 -1.01
CA TYR A 19 8.40 0.08 0.04
C TYR A 19 7.77 -1.18 -0.57
N ARG A 20 8.07 -2.36 0.01
CA ARG A 20 7.64 -3.66 -0.53
C ARG A 20 6.69 -4.42 0.41
N PRO A 21 5.42 -4.01 0.55
CA PRO A 21 4.45 -4.73 1.37
C PRO A 21 3.92 -6.00 0.70
N GLN A 22 3.25 -6.82 1.50
CA GLN A 22 2.33 -7.84 1.03
C GLN A 22 0.94 -7.22 0.86
N PHE A 23 0.34 -7.43 -0.32
CA PHE A 23 -1.01 -7.04 -0.64
C PHE A 23 -1.92 -8.26 -0.52
N TYR A 24 -2.96 -8.12 0.30
CA TYR A 24 -3.96 -9.16 0.46
C TYR A 24 -5.08 -8.95 -0.57
N PHE A 25 -5.23 -9.91 -1.47
CA PHE A 25 -6.31 -9.95 -2.45
C PHE A 25 -7.22 -11.14 -2.14
N ARG A 26 -8.34 -10.91 -1.45
CA ARG A 26 -9.35 -11.93 -1.07
C ARG A 26 -8.81 -13.14 -0.30
N THR A 27 -8.07 -14.04 -0.94
CA THR A 27 -7.51 -15.26 -0.36
C THR A 27 -6.02 -15.44 -0.70
N THR A 28 -5.41 -14.48 -1.41
CA THR A 28 -4.03 -14.54 -1.87
C THR A 28 -3.23 -13.34 -1.39
N ASP A 29 -2.08 -13.61 -0.77
CA ASP A 29 -1.09 -12.61 -0.41
C ASP A 29 -0.02 -12.51 -1.49
N ILE A 30 0.14 -11.34 -2.10
CA ILE A 30 1.16 -11.09 -3.11
C ILE A 30 2.00 -9.89 -2.70
N THR A 31 3.32 -10.07 -2.65
CA THR A 31 4.25 -8.97 -2.44
C THR A 31 4.22 -8.02 -3.64
N GLY A 32 4.32 -6.72 -3.40
CA GLY A 32 4.50 -5.75 -4.47
C GLY A 32 5.35 -4.57 -4.03
N THR A 33 5.76 -3.73 -4.97
CA THR A 33 6.43 -2.45 -4.73
C THR A 33 5.39 -1.34 -4.73
N VAL A 34 5.59 -0.34 -3.85
CA VAL A 34 4.77 0.86 -3.77
C VAL A 34 5.55 2.06 -4.29
N GLU A 35 4.98 2.76 -5.26
CA GLU A 35 5.44 4.06 -5.71
C GLU A 35 4.48 5.15 -5.26
N LEU A 36 5.05 6.21 -4.69
CA LEU A 36 4.30 7.40 -4.29
C LEU A 36 4.21 8.38 -5.47
N PRO A 37 3.11 9.17 -5.56
CA PRO A 37 2.96 10.17 -6.60
C PRO A 37 4.05 11.24 -6.50
N ALA A 38 4.40 11.84 -7.64
CA ALA A 38 5.41 12.89 -7.72
C ALA A 38 5.12 14.03 -6.72
N GLY A 39 6.13 14.38 -5.91
CA GLY A 39 6.01 15.37 -4.83
C GLY A 39 5.57 14.81 -3.48
N THR A 40 5.31 13.51 -3.37
CA THR A 40 5.07 12.83 -2.08
C THR A 40 6.29 11.98 -1.72
N ASP A 41 7.15 12.52 -0.85
CA ASP A 41 8.37 11.82 -0.43
C ASP A 41 8.08 10.68 0.57
N MET A 42 7.08 10.87 1.42
CA MET A 42 6.74 9.92 2.48
C MET A 42 5.25 9.94 2.83
N VAL A 43 4.78 8.83 3.40
CA VAL A 43 3.40 8.69 3.91
C VAL A 43 3.45 8.33 5.38
N LYS A 44 2.73 9.06 6.22
CA LYS A 44 2.68 8.81 7.67
C LYS A 44 1.52 7.88 8.03
N PRO A 45 1.61 7.16 9.17
CA PRO A 45 0.46 6.45 9.72
C PRO A 45 -0.70 7.41 10.00
N GLY A 46 -1.91 7.05 9.58
CA GLY A 46 -3.11 7.88 9.62
C GLY A 46 -3.41 8.67 8.34
N ASP A 47 -2.48 8.70 7.38
CA ASP A 47 -2.69 9.43 6.13
C ASP A 47 -3.50 8.61 5.10
N ASN A 48 -4.24 9.34 4.26
CA ASN A 48 -4.89 8.80 3.07
C ASN A 48 -4.15 9.30 1.83
N THR A 49 -3.67 8.38 1.00
CA THR A 49 -2.98 8.75 -0.24
C THR A 49 -3.26 7.78 -1.39
N LYS A 50 -3.04 8.23 -2.62
CA LYS A 50 -3.03 7.36 -3.80
C LYS A 50 -1.61 6.80 -3.97
N ILE A 51 -1.52 5.54 -4.33
CA ILE A 51 -0.24 4.87 -4.63
C ILE A 51 -0.35 4.14 -5.95
N ILE A 52 0.79 3.93 -6.60
CA ILE A 52 0.94 2.99 -7.70
C ILE A 52 1.62 1.74 -7.14
N GLY A 53 0.99 0.58 -7.29
CA GLY A 53 1.52 -0.69 -6.79
C GLY A 53 1.89 -1.62 -7.94
N GLU A 54 3.10 -2.18 -7.94
CA GLU A 54 3.49 -3.22 -8.90
C GLU A 54 3.61 -4.56 -8.18
N LEU A 55 2.83 -5.55 -8.62
CA LEU A 55 2.81 -6.89 -8.02
C LEU A 55 3.89 -7.77 -8.63
N ILE A 56 4.55 -8.60 -7.80
CA ILE A 56 5.57 -9.54 -8.30
C ILE A 56 4.98 -10.66 -9.18
N HIS A 57 3.70 -10.95 -9.01
CA HIS A 57 2.96 -11.94 -9.78
C HIS A 57 1.60 -11.36 -10.20
N PRO A 58 1.10 -11.72 -11.39
CA PRO A 58 -0.21 -11.27 -11.84
C PRO A 58 -1.33 -11.85 -10.97
N ILE A 59 -2.31 -11.02 -10.65
CA ILE A 59 -3.56 -11.39 -9.96
C ILE A 59 -4.74 -10.90 -10.79
N ALA A 60 -5.78 -11.73 -10.86
CA ALA A 60 -7.04 -11.32 -11.45
C ALA A 60 -7.71 -10.25 -10.56
N MET A 61 -7.86 -9.04 -11.10
CA MET A 61 -8.46 -7.89 -10.42
C MET A 61 -9.37 -7.12 -11.38
N ASP A 62 -10.32 -6.39 -10.82
CA ASP A 62 -11.25 -5.51 -11.54
C ASP A 62 -11.21 -4.11 -10.91
N GLU A 63 -11.62 -3.10 -11.67
CA GLU A 63 -11.68 -1.73 -11.18
C GLU A 63 -12.63 -1.63 -9.97
N GLY A 64 -12.15 -1.07 -8.86
CA GLY A 64 -12.93 -0.93 -7.63
C GLY A 64 -12.90 -2.14 -6.71
N LEU A 65 -12.10 -3.17 -6.99
CA LEU A 65 -11.80 -4.23 -6.03
C LEU A 65 -11.22 -3.59 -4.75
N LYS A 66 -11.93 -3.72 -3.63
CA LYS A 66 -11.46 -3.21 -2.33
C LYS A 66 -10.39 -4.16 -1.78
N LEU A 67 -9.21 -3.59 -1.51
CA LEU A 67 -8.06 -4.20 -0.86
C LEU A 67 -8.03 -3.80 0.61
#